data_AF-A0A3B9DDM6-F1
#
_entry.id   AF-A0A3B9DDM6-F1
#
_cell.length_a   1.000
_cell.length_b   1.000
_cell.length_c   1.000
_cell.angle_alpha   90.00
_cell.angle_beta   90.00
_cell.angle_gamma   90.00
#
_symmetry.space_group_name_H-M   'P 1'
#
loop_
_entity.id
_entity.type
_entity.pdbx_description
1 polymer ?
#
loop_
_entity_poly.entity_id
_entity_poly.type
_entity_poly.pdbx_seq_one_letter_code
_entity_poly.pdbx_strand_id
1 'polypeptide(L)' 'MVSWKCKSSVASTKAAYAGILLLSLLVSPLWAADSINGSIPEQFVEIEEYIPSVLQEVRYFTTDNFVGSRIDGYQAAKI' A
#
# COMPACT_ATOMS: atom_id res chain seq x y z
N MET A 1 -39.67 -51.02 -3.44
CA MET A 1 -39.32 -49.76 -4.14
C MET A 1 -38.58 -48.87 -3.16
N VAL A 2 -37.24 -48.98 -3.09
CA VAL A 2 -36.42 -48.27 -2.10
C VAL A 2 -36.06 -46.90 -2.68
N SER A 3 -36.60 -45.83 -2.09
CA SER A 3 -36.24 -44.46 -2.41
C SER A 3 -35.00 -44.07 -1.60
N TRP A 4 -33.86 -43.97 -2.26
CA TRP A 4 -32.65 -43.39 -1.69
C TRP A 4 -32.74 -41.86 -1.74
N LYS A 5 -32.97 -41.23 -0.60
CA LYS A 5 -32.76 -39.79 -0.41
C LYS A 5 -31.28 -39.54 -0.10
N CYS A 6 -30.53 -39.05 -1.10
CA CYS A 6 -29.18 -38.55 -0.92
C CYS A 6 -29.24 -37.28 -0.07
N LYS A 7 -28.83 -37.38 1.20
CA LYS A 7 -28.86 -36.27 2.16
C LYS A 7 -27.59 -35.46 1.93
N SER A 8 -27.65 -34.46 1.04
CA SER A 8 -26.52 -33.54 0.83
C SER A 8 -26.25 -32.80 2.13
N SER A 9 -25.04 -32.99 2.67
CA SER A 9 -24.63 -32.46 3.96
C SER A 9 -24.37 -30.96 3.86
N VAL A 10 -25.28 -30.16 4.41
CA VAL A 10 -25.16 -28.69 4.58
C VAL A 10 -23.84 -28.27 5.25
N ALA A 11 -23.18 -29.18 5.98
CA ALA A 11 -21.86 -28.95 6.58
C ALA A 11 -20.74 -28.84 5.53
N SER A 12 -20.86 -29.52 4.39
CA SER A 12 -19.87 -29.49 3.30
C SER A 12 -19.82 -28.11 2.63
N THR A 13 -20.98 -27.46 2.46
CA THR A 13 -21.06 -26.14 1.84
C THR A 13 -20.49 -25.05 2.75
N LYS A 14 -20.78 -25.09 4.06
CA LYS A 14 -20.21 -24.15 5.04
C LYS A 14 -18.70 -24.28 5.17
N ALA A 15 -18.18 -25.52 5.18
CA ALA A 15 -16.74 -25.78 5.21
C ALA A 15 -16.06 -25.28 3.92
N ALA A 16 -16.70 -25.43 2.77
CA ALA A 16 -16.21 -24.88 1.50
C ALA A 16 -16.14 -23.34 1.53
N TYR A 17 -17.19 -22.67 2.02
CA TYR A 17 -17.18 -21.20 2.17
C TYR A 17 -16.11 -20.71 3.16
N ALA A 18 -15.90 -21.42 4.27
CA ALA A 18 -14.83 -21.10 5.21
C ALA A 18 -13.44 -21.25 4.58
N GLY A 19 -13.23 -22.30 3.77
CA GLY A 19 -12.00 -22.51 3.01
C GLY A 19 -11.76 -21.41 1.96
N ILE A 20 -12.79 -21.00 1.23
CA ILE A 20 -12.71 -19.90 0.25
C ILE A 20 -12.37 -18.57 0.95
N LEU A 21 -12.97 -18.31 2.11
CA LEU A 21 -12.72 -17.09 2.88
C LEU A 21 -11.29 -17.07 3.45
N LEU A 22 -10.80 -18.19 3.97
CA LEU A 22 -9.40 -18.36 4.39
C LEU A 22 -8.41 -18.21 3.23
N LEU A 23 -8.72 -18.77 2.06
CA LEU A 23 -7.89 -18.64 0.87
C LEU A 23 -7.86 -17.19 0.36
N SER A 24 -8.98 -16.46 0.44
CA SER A 24 -9.04 -15.05 0.05
C SER A 24 -8.21 -14.14 0.96
N LEU A 25 -7.99 -14.52 2.23
CA LEU A 25 -7.11 -13.81 3.17
C LEU A 25 -5.62 -14.09 2.92
N LEU A 26 -5.27 -15.20 2.28
CA LEU A 26 -3.89 -15.55 1.91
C LEU A 26 -3.44 -14.89 0.60
N VAL A 27 -4.39 -14.48 -0.24
CA VAL A 27 -4.12 -13.67 -1.44
C VAL A 27 -4.19 -12.21 -1.05
N SER A 28 -3.12 -11.71 -0.43
CA SER A 28 -2.90 -10.27 -0.25
C SER A 28 -3.15 -9.55 -1.58
N PRO A 29 -3.76 -8.34 -1.60
CA PRO A 29 -3.97 -7.62 -2.85
C PRO A 29 -2.60 -7.24 -3.43
N LEU A 30 -2.13 -8.04 -4.38
CA LEU A 30 -0.92 -7.78 -5.17
C LEU A 30 -1.01 -6.44 -5.93
N TRP A 31 -2.22 -5.91 -6.07
CA TRP A 31 -2.58 -4.63 -6.67
C TRP A 31 -2.18 -3.43 -5.81
N ALA A 32 -1.89 -3.64 -4.52
CA ALA A 32 -1.37 -2.61 -3.61
C ALA A 32 0.15 -2.65 -3.49
N ALA A 33 0.84 -3.51 -4.26
CA ALA A 33 2.25 -3.31 -4.55
C ALA A 33 2.35 -2.09 -5.47
N ASP A 34 2.20 -0.90 -4.87
CA ASP A 34 2.64 0.32 -5.50
C ASP A 34 4.08 0.07 -5.95
N SER A 35 4.38 0.38 -7.20
CA SER A 35 5.68 0.09 -7.78
C SER A 35 6.74 0.86 -7.00
N ILE A 36 7.35 0.22 -5.99
CA ILE A 36 8.57 0.71 -5.34
C ILE A 36 9.70 0.46 -6.33
N ASN A 37 9.65 1.13 -7.46
CA ASN A 37 10.88 1.48 -8.12
C ASN A 37 11.38 2.69 -7.32
N GLY A 38 12.18 2.44 -6.29
CA GLY A 38 12.81 3.48 -5.47
C GLY A 38 13.79 4.37 -6.25
N SER A 39 13.86 4.19 -7.57
CA SER A 39 14.52 5.10 -8.49
C SER A 39 13.76 6.41 -8.56
N ILE A 40 14.47 7.49 -8.24
CA ILE A 40 14.04 8.85 -8.52
C ILE A 40 13.72 8.96 -10.03
N PRO A 41 12.56 9.51 -10.44
CA PRO A 41 12.24 9.65 -11.86
C PRO A 41 13.28 10.51 -12.58
N GLU A 42 13.55 10.25 -13.86
CA GLU A 42 14.61 10.93 -14.62
C GLU A 42 14.46 12.46 -14.67
N GLN A 43 13.24 12.97 -14.54
CA GLN A 43 12.95 14.40 -14.54
C GLN A 43 13.19 15.08 -13.19
N PHE A 44 13.43 14.32 -12.12
CA PHE A 44 13.75 14.87 -10.81
C PHE A 44 15.24 15.18 -10.72
N VAL A 45 15.55 16.31 -10.11
CA VAL A 45 16.91 16.80 -9.93
C VAL A 45 17.11 17.27 -8.50
N GLU A 46 18.35 17.23 -8.05
CA GLU A 46 18.76 17.88 -6.82
C GLU A 46 19.01 19.37 -7.11
N ILE A 47 18.30 20.27 -6.42
CA ILE A 47 18.34 21.71 -6.74
C ILE A 47 19.73 22.32 -6.52
N GLU A 48 20.53 21.79 -5.59
CA GLU A 48 21.91 22.20 -5.32
C GLU A 48 22.87 21.94 -6.49
N GLU A 49 22.60 20.93 -7.32
CA GLU A 49 23.42 20.66 -8.51
C GLU A 49 23.34 21.80 -9.53
N TYR A 50 22.23 22.54 -9.53
CA TYR A 50 21.97 23.65 -10.44
C TYR A 50 22.15 25.01 -9.78
N ILE A 51 21.89 25.11 -8.48
CA ILE A 51 22.01 26.35 -7.71
C ILE A 51 22.77 26.04 -6.41
N PRO A 52 24.12 25.95 -6.44
CA PRO A 52 24.91 25.54 -5.28
C PRO A 52 24.79 26.46 -4.06
N SER A 53 24.36 27.71 -4.27
CA SER A 53 24.16 28.69 -3.20
C SER A 53 22.71 28.79 -2.72
N VAL A 54 21.84 27.86 -3.11
CA VAL A 54 20.44 27.86 -2.69
C VAL A 54 20.34 27.60 -1.19
N LEU A 55 19.52 28.39 -0.51
CA LEU A 55 19.13 28.15 0.88
C LEU A 55 17.76 27.48 0.87
N GLN A 56 17.61 26.37 1.59
CA GLN A 56 16.40 25.55 1.56
C GLN A 56 15.74 25.48 2.94
N GLU A 57 14.41 25.56 2.95
CA GLU A 57 13.57 25.27 4.11
C GLU A 57 12.51 24.23 3.73
N VAL A 58 12.75 22.95 4.07
CA VAL A 58 11.84 21.84 3.72
C VAL A 58 10.65 21.78 4.69
N ARG A 59 9.77 22.78 4.68
CA ARG A 59 8.69 22.98 5.69
C ARG A 59 7.72 21.79 5.82
N TYR A 60 7.45 21.07 4.74
CA TYR A 60 6.53 19.92 4.78
C TYR A 60 7.15 18.64 5.34
N PHE A 61 8.47 18.60 5.55
CA PHE A 61 9.13 17.57 6.34
C PHE A 61 8.98 17.82 7.85
N THR A 62 8.78 19.08 8.27
CA THR A 62 8.68 19.47 9.69
C THR A 62 7.22 19.70 10.10
N THR A 63 6.99 20.12 11.35
CA THR A 63 5.69 20.61 11.82
C THR A 63 5.51 22.13 11.59
N ASP A 64 6.56 22.85 11.16
CA ASP A 64 6.50 24.29 10.87
C ASP A 64 5.93 24.54 9.47
N ASN A 65 4.66 24.18 9.32
CA ASN A 65 3.88 24.44 8.13
C ASN A 65 2.41 24.67 8.52
N PHE A 66 1.58 25.05 7.54
CA PHE A 66 0.19 25.42 7.79
C PHE A 66 -0.69 24.30 8.37
N VAL A 67 -0.30 23.03 8.19
CA VAL A 67 -1.02 21.85 8.74
C VAL A 67 -0.63 21.60 10.20
N GLY A 68 0.54 22.06 10.64
CA GLY A 68 1.06 21.78 11.98
C GLY A 68 1.58 20.35 12.16
N SER A 69 1.70 19.58 11.07
CA SER A 69 2.25 18.23 11.06
C SER A 69 3.08 17.99 9.81
N ARG A 70 3.95 16.99 9.86
CA ARG A 70 4.65 16.50 8.66
C ARG A 70 3.62 16.03 7.63
N ILE A 71 3.86 16.36 6.36
CA ILE A 71 3.01 15.96 5.24
C ILE A 71 3.45 14.58 4.75
N ASP A 72 2.48 13.74 4.40
CA ASP A 72 2.76 12.45 3.78
C ASP A 72 3.55 12.61 2.46
N GLY A 73 4.42 11.64 2.16
CA GLY A 73 5.37 11.73 1.03
C GLY A 73 6.63 12.55 1.29
N TYR A 74 6.65 13.47 2.26
CA TYR A 74 7.85 14.24 2.62
C TYR A 74 8.74 13.49 3.61
N GLN A 75 9.43 12.46 3.11
CA GLN A 75 10.12 11.46 3.94
C GLN A 75 11.55 11.85 4.39
N ALA A 76 12.16 12.86 3.78
CA ALA A 76 13.49 13.37 4.15
C ALA A 76 13.59 14.88 3.92
N ALA A 77 14.44 15.55 4.70
CA ALA A 77 14.94 16.89 4.39
C ALA A 77 16.37 16.73 3.86
N LYS A 78 16.52 16.70 2.54
CA LYS A 78 17.82 16.67 1.88
C LYS A 78 18.24 18.12 1.64
N ILE A 79 19.39 18.50 2.19
CA ILE A 79 20.06 19.81 2.16
C ILE A 79 21.56 19.52 1.96
#